data_AF-A0A1F5NMX1-F1
#
_entry.id   AF-A0A1F5NMX1-F1
#
_cell.length_a   1.000
_cell.length_b   1.000
_cell.length_c   1.000
_cell.angle_alpha   90.00
_cell.angle_beta   90.00
_cell.angle_gamma   90.00
#
_symmetry.space_group_name_H-M   'P 1'
#
loop_
_entity.id
_entity.type
_entity.pdbx_description
1 polymer ?
#
loop_
_entity_poly.entity_id
_entity_poly.type
_entity_poly.pdbx_seq_one_letter_code
_entity_poly.pdbx_strand_id
1 'polypeptide(L)' 'MPSIKREKTEILSVSLPKSLRRELIRYAKEQDIPVSQYVKETLRYQLFLSQWSQVQKGFAPAFEKLGIKTDDDVEKYFG' A
#
# COMPACT_ATOMS: atom_id res chain seq x y z
N MET A 1 -12.42 -7.33 -26.62
CA MET A 1 -11.63 -7.25 -25.36
C MET A 1 -10.47 -6.31 -25.59
N PRO A 2 -10.32 -5.22 -24.83
CA PRO A 2 -9.19 -4.31 -25.02
C PRO A 2 -7.89 -5.00 -24.62
N SER A 3 -6.94 -5.05 -25.55
CA SER A 3 -5.58 -5.56 -25.33
C SER A 3 -4.79 -4.57 -24.49
N ILE A 4 -4.44 -4.95 -23.27
CA ILE A 4 -3.54 -4.17 -22.41
C ILE A 4 -2.19 -4.08 -23.13
N LYS A 5 -1.82 -2.89 -23.63
CA LYS A 5 -0.48 -2.63 -24.18
C LYS A 5 0.56 -2.84 -23.07
N ARG A 6 1.37 -3.89 -23.18
CA ARG A 6 2.40 -4.32 -22.21
C ARG A 6 3.65 -3.42 -22.18
N GLU A 7 3.62 -2.24 -22.80
CA GLU A 7 4.79 -1.44 -23.17
C GLU A 7 5.62 -0.89 -21.97
N LYS A 8 5.17 -1.01 -20.71
CA LYS A 8 5.92 -0.56 -19.51
C LYS A 8 5.71 -1.45 -18.29
N THR A 9 5.93 -2.76 -18.42
CA THR A 9 5.85 -3.68 -17.28
C THR A 9 7.18 -4.38 -17.09
N GLU A 10 7.77 -4.25 -15.89
CA GLU A 10 8.97 -4.99 -15.49
C GLU A 10 8.58 -6.20 -14.63
N ILE A 11 9.33 -7.29 -14.76
CA ILE A 11 9.12 -8.53 -14.01
C ILE A 11 9.97 -8.48 -12.74
N LEU A 12 9.32 -8.52 -11.59
CA LEU A 12 9.96 -8.74 -10.29
C LEU A 12 9.81 -10.21 -9.89
N SER A 13 10.93 -10.94 -9.82
CA SER A 13 10.97 -12.32 -9.31
C SER A 13 11.53 -12.33 -7.89
N VAL A 14 10.79 -12.89 -6.94
CA VAL A 14 11.17 -12.93 -5.53
C VAL A 14 10.94 -14.33 -4.95
N SER A 15 11.88 -14.77 -4.13
CA SER A 15 11.74 -16.00 -3.34
C SER A 15 10.88 -15.70 -2.11
N LEU A 16 9.87 -16.55 -1.87
CA LEU A 16 8.98 -16.41 -0.71
C LEU A 16 8.98 -17.68 0.13
N PRO A 17 8.84 -17.56 1.47
CA PRO A 17 8.50 -18.70 2.31
C PRO A 17 7.24 -19.41 1.80
N LYS A 18 7.23 -20.75 1.86
CA LYS A 18 6.08 -21.55 1.38
C LYS A 18 4.77 -21.18 2.06
N SER A 19 4.82 -20.87 3.36
CA SER A 19 3.68 -20.39 4.15
C SER A 19 3.11 -19.11 3.57
N LEU A 20 3.96 -18.11 3.36
CA LEU A 20 3.56 -16.80 2.83
C LEU A 20 2.93 -16.93 1.43
N ARG A 21 3.52 -17.74 0.53
CA ARG A 21 2.93 -18.00 -0.79
C ARG A 21 1.52 -18.59 -0.69
N ARG A 22 1.28 -19.50 0.26
CA ARG A 22 -0.05 -20.10 0.47
C ARG A 22 -1.07 -19.07 0.95
N GLU A 23 -0.66 -18.19 1.86
CA GLU A 23 -1.52 -17.11 2.35
C GLU A 23 -1.88 -16.12 1.24
N LEU A 24 -0.91 -15.69 0.43
CA LEU A 24 -1.17 -14.82 -0.72
C LEU A 24 -2.18 -15.44 -1.70
N ILE A 25 -2.08 -16.75 -1.96
CA ILE A 25 -3.04 -17.48 -2.80
C ILE A 25 -4.42 -17.50 -2.14
N ARG A 26 -4.49 -17.75 -0.83
CA ARG A 26 -5.75 -17.79 -0.07
C ARG A 26 -6.45 -16.43 -0.13
N TYR A 27 -5.76 -15.35 0.20
CA TYR A 27 -6.34 -14.00 0.20
C TYR A 27 -6.78 -13.55 -1.19
N ALA A 28 -5.98 -13.84 -2.22
CA ALA A 28 -6.38 -13.55 -3.60
C ALA A 28 -7.65 -14.31 -4.00
N LYS A 29 -7.79 -15.57 -3.57
CA LYS A 29 -8.99 -16.39 -3.82
C LYS A 29 -10.22 -15.87 -3.08
N GLU A 30 -10.08 -15.44 -1.83
CA GLU A 30 -11.16 -14.85 -1.04
C GLU A 30 -11.71 -13.57 -1.68
N GLN A 31 -10.86 -12.84 -2.40
CA GLN A 31 -11.18 -11.60 -3.11
C GLN A 31 -11.56 -11.82 -4.58
N ASP A 32 -11.58 -13.07 -5.06
CA ASP A 32 -11.81 -13.44 -6.47
C ASP A 32 -10.91 -12.71 -7.49
N ILE A 33 -9.64 -12.48 -7.13
CA ILE A 33 -8.66 -11.81 -8.00
C ILE A 33 -7.40 -12.67 -8.21
N PRO A 34 -6.62 -12.43 -9.29
CA PRO A 34 -5.33 -13.06 -9.47
C PRO A 34 -4.33 -12.70 -8.37
N VAL A 35 -3.49 -13.67 -7.96
CA VAL A 35 -2.42 -13.44 -6.96
C VAL A 35 -1.50 -12.28 -7.34
N SER A 36 -1.20 -12.13 -8.63
CA SER A 36 -0.36 -11.03 -9.11
C SER A 36 -1.02 -9.67 -8.97
N GLN A 37 -2.36 -9.60 -9.04
CA GLN A 37 -3.10 -8.37 -8.80
C GLN A 37 -3.11 -8.05 -7.31
N TYR A 38 -3.46 -9.03 -6.46
CA TYR A 38 -3.42 -8.88 -5.00
C TYR A 38 -2.05 -8.38 -4.51
N VAL A 39 -0.97 -9.00 -4.96
CA VAL A 39 0.40 -8.60 -4.58
C VAL A 39 0.71 -7.17 -5.03
N LYS A 40 0.30 -6.76 -6.23
CA LYS A 40 0.51 -5.38 -6.72
C LYS A 40 -0.26 -4.36 -5.88
N GLU A 41 -1.50 -4.65 -5.56
CA GLU A 41 -2.35 -3.76 -4.76
C GLU A 41 -1.80 -3.61 -3.34
N THR A 42 -1.44 -4.71 -2.69
CA THR A 42 -0.82 -4.70 -1.36
C THR A 42 0.52 -3.95 -1.36
N LEU A 43 1.36 -4.12 -2.38
CA LEU A 43 2.60 -3.35 -2.52
C LEU A 43 2.35 -1.85 -2.68
N ARG A 44 1.38 -1.45 -3.50
CA ARG A 44 0.99 -0.03 -3.64
C ARG A 44 0.49 0.54 -2.33
N TYR A 45 -0.36 -0.19 -1.63
CA TYR A 45 -0.88 0.22 -0.33
C TYR A 45 0.23 0.39 0.70
N GLN A 46 1.15 -0.57 0.79
CA GLN A 46 2.29 -0.47 1.70
C GLN A 46 3.21 0.72 1.38
N LEU A 47 3.48 0.98 0.09
CA LEU A 47 4.26 2.13 -0.33
C LEU A 47 3.55 3.45 -0.02
N PHE A 48 2.22 3.50 -0.15
CA PHE A 48 1.41 4.64 0.23
C PHE A 48 1.50 4.91 1.73
N LEU A 49 1.26 3.89 2.57
CA LEU A 49 1.40 4.01 4.03
C LEU A 49 2.81 4.45 4.45
N SER A 50 3.84 3.93 3.77
CA SER A 50 5.22 4.29 4.06
C SER A 50 5.55 5.74 3.70
N GLN A 51 4.97 6.25 2.60
CA GLN A 51 5.08 7.66 2.21
C GLN A 51 4.28 8.55 3.16
N TRP A 52 3.06 8.15 3.52
CA TRP A 52 2.23 8.86 4.49
C TRP A 52 2.93 9.00 5.84
N SER A 53 3.56 7.93 6.34
CA SER A 53 4.36 7.98 7.56
C SER A 53 5.56 8.94 7.44
N GLN A 54 6.20 9.02 6.28
CA GLN A 54 7.29 9.98 6.05
C GLN A 54 6.79 11.42 6.01
N VAL A 55 5.64 11.66 5.38
CA VAL A 55 4.95 12.96 5.38
C VAL A 55 4.62 13.35 6.82
N GLN A 56 3.97 12.48 7.60
CA GLN A 56 3.69 12.73 9.01
C GLN A 56 4.95 13.07 9.81
N LYS A 57 6.06 12.35 9.61
CA LYS A 57 7.35 12.66 10.26
C LYS A 57 7.93 14.02 9.83
N GLY A 58 7.77 14.39 8.56
CA GLY A 58 8.20 15.69 8.03
C GLY A 58 7.36 16.87 8.52
N PHE A 59 6.07 16.64 8.77
CA PHE A 59 5.14 17.65 9.29
C PHE A 59 4.97 17.61 10.82
N ALA A 60 5.51 16.59 11.52
CA ALA A 60 5.51 16.51 12.98
C ALA A 60 6.02 17.78 13.68
N PRO A 61 7.08 18.48 13.21
CA PRO A 61 7.51 19.74 13.81
C PRO A 61 6.50 20.89 13.65
N ALA A 62 5.64 20.82 12.63
CA ALA A 62 4.57 21.79 12.41
C ALA A 62 3.31 21.43 13.21
N PHE A 63 2.98 20.14 13.32
CA PHE A 63 1.86 19.64 14.12
C PHE A 63 2.06 19.83 15.63
N GLU A 64 3.29 19.66 16.15
CA GLU A 64 3.62 20.00 17.55
C GLU A 64 3.37 21.48 17.86
N LYS A 65 3.68 22.38 16.92
CA LYS A 65 3.40 23.83 17.07
C LYS A 65 1.92 24.17 16.96
N LEU A 66 1.12 23.30 16.35
CA LEU A 66 -0.33 23.46 16.16
C LEU A 66 -1.17 22.66 17.18
N GLY A 67 -0.54 21.87 18.06
CA GLY A 67 -1.23 21.11 19.11
C GLY A 67 -1.99 19.87 18.63
N ILE A 68 -1.78 19.44 17.38
CA ILE A 68 -2.45 18.28 16.77
C ILE A 68 -1.68 17.02 17.20
N LYS A 69 -2.34 16.10 17.94
CA LYS A 69 -1.69 14.96 18.59
C LYS A 69 -2.12 13.59 18.07
N THR A 70 -3.24 13.49 17.37
CA THR A 70 -3.81 12.20 16.93
C THR A 70 -4.31 12.22 15.49
N ASP A 71 -4.35 11.05 14.83
CA ASP A 71 -4.83 10.89 13.44
C ASP A 71 -6.25 11.45 13.24
N ASP A 72 -7.11 11.31 14.25
CA ASP A 72 -8.48 11.86 14.27
C ASP A 72 -8.53 13.41 14.16
N ASP A 73 -7.48 14.11 14.62
CA ASP A 73 -7.41 15.56 14.51
C ASP A 73 -7.05 15.99 13.08
N VAL A 74 -6.22 15.22 12.37
CA VAL A 74 -5.77 15.55 11.02
C VAL A 74 -6.92 15.48 10.02
N GLU A 75 -7.74 14.42 10.11
CA GLU A 75 -8.93 14.25 9.27
C GLU A 75 -9.97 15.36 9.52
N LYS A 76 -10.08 15.83 10.77
CA LYS A 76 -11.03 16.89 11.14
C LYS A 76 -10.65 18.29 10.64
N TYR A 77 -9.36 18.60 10.53
CA TYR A 77 -8.90 19.94 10.11
C TYR A 77 -8.59 20.07 8.62
N PHE A 78 -8.31 18.96 7.93
CA PHE A 78 -7.86 18.96 6.54
C PHE A 78 -8.63 18.02 5.60
N GLY A 79 -9.63 17.28 6.12
CA GLY A 79 -10.57 16.45 5.35
C GLY A 79 -11.77 17.21 4.81
#